data_AF-A0A6V7NX48-F1
#
_entry.id   AF-A0A6V7NX48-F1
#
_cell.length_a   1.000
_cell.length_b   1.000
_cell.length_c   1.000
_cell.angle_alpha   90.00
_cell.angle_beta   90.00
_cell.angle_gamma   90.00
#
_symmetry.space_group_name_H-M   'P 1'
#
loop_
_entity.id
_entity.type
_entity.pdbx_description
1 polymer ?
#
loop_
_entity_poly.entity_id
_entity_poly.type
_entity_poly.pdbx_seq_one_letter_code
_entity_poly.pdbx_strand_id
1 'polypeptide(L)'
;MTLHFPEVASSPAFLPRKEADAIPLSVEKLPEVLSRFGIQPDSVEARWIWKTGRECQEPAVGGEKKFCATSLESMVDFSTSSLGTRDVRAVSTTVAKKGVPKQEYTIVQSGIYKLAGDELVACHVETYA
;
A
#
# COMPACT_ATOMS: atom_id res chain seq x y z
N MET A 1 6.20 -25.65 -5.91
CA MET A 1 5.05 -24.72 -5.84
C MET A 1 5.12 -23.83 -7.05
N THR A 2 4.03 -23.68 -7.78
CA THR A 2 4.07 -22.89 -9.02
C THR A 2 3.86 -21.40 -8.71
N LEU A 3 4.90 -20.58 -8.87
CA LEU A 3 4.82 -19.13 -8.69
C LEU A 3 4.84 -18.40 -10.02
N HIS A 4 4.22 -17.23 -10.04
CA HIS A 4 4.24 -16.29 -11.15
C HIS A 4 4.82 -14.97 -10.65
N PHE A 5 5.84 -14.46 -11.35
CA PHE A 5 6.47 -13.17 -11.07
C PHE A 5 6.13 -12.22 -12.22
N PRO A 6 4.92 -11.63 -12.21
CA PRO A 6 4.49 -10.74 -13.28
C PRO A 6 5.42 -9.55 -13.38
N GLU A 7 5.55 -9.01 -14.59
CA GLU A 7 6.07 -7.67 -14.73
C GLU A 7 5.06 -6.70 -14.12
N VAL A 8 5.39 -6.18 -12.94
CA VAL A 8 4.60 -5.11 -12.32
C VAL A 8 4.96 -3.83 -13.07
N ALA A 9 3.95 -3.19 -13.67
CA ALA A 9 4.09 -1.84 -14.21
C ALA A 9 4.72 -0.94 -13.13
N SER A 10 5.56 0.02 -13.52
CA SER A 10 6.18 0.93 -12.56
C SER A 10 5.10 1.55 -11.68
N SER A 11 5.12 1.26 -10.38
CA SER A 11 4.25 1.94 -9.44
C SER A 11 4.58 3.43 -9.50
N PRO A 12 3.56 4.31 -9.57
CA PRO A 12 3.81 5.75 -9.53
C PRO A 12 4.59 6.10 -8.27
N ALA A 13 5.51 7.06 -8.40
CA ALA A 13 6.26 7.54 -7.25
C ALA A 13 5.30 8.11 -6.19
N PHE A 14 5.63 7.90 -4.92
CA PHE A 14 4.90 8.55 -3.83
C PHE A 14 4.99 10.07 -3.97
N LEU A 15 3.87 10.75 -3.69
CA LEU A 15 3.91 12.19 -3.47
C LEU A 15 4.67 12.46 -2.17
N PRO A 16 5.48 13.53 -2.11
CA PRO A 16 6.08 13.93 -0.85
C PRO A 16 4.97 14.31 0.15
N ARG A 17 5.24 14.15 1.45
CA ARG A 17 4.22 14.32 2.50
C ARG A 17 3.43 15.61 2.38
N LYS A 18 4.08 16.74 2.08
CA LYS A 18 3.43 18.05 2.01
C LYS A 18 2.36 18.12 0.92
N GLU A 19 2.65 17.54 -0.24
CA GLU A 19 1.74 17.49 -1.38
C GLU A 19 0.60 16.51 -1.13
N ALA A 20 0.91 15.36 -0.50
CA ALA A 20 -0.09 14.36 -0.11
C ALA A 20 -1.07 14.90 0.95
N ASP A 21 -0.57 15.56 1.99
CA ASP A 21 -1.38 16.14 3.07
C ASP A 21 -2.31 17.26 2.57
N ALA A 22 -1.95 17.91 1.46
CA ALA A 22 -2.80 18.90 0.82
C ALA A 22 -4.00 18.28 0.08
N ILE A 23 -4.05 16.96 -0.12
CA ILE A 23 -5.14 16.25 -0.79
C ILE A 23 -5.96 15.51 0.27
N PRO A 24 -7.20 15.95 0.55
CA PRO A 24 -7.99 15.32 1.59
C PRO A 24 -8.47 13.93 1.15
N LEU A 25 -8.01 12.87 1.83
CA LEU A 25 -8.56 11.52 1.67
C LEU A 25 -9.81 11.37 2.55
N SER A 26 -10.94 11.92 2.09
CA SER A 26 -12.21 11.91 2.82
C SER A 26 -13.39 11.86 1.86
N VAL A 27 -14.41 11.05 2.19
CA VAL A 27 -15.63 10.95 1.40
C VAL A 27 -16.38 12.28 1.37
N GLU A 28 -16.37 13.03 2.47
CA GLU A 28 -17.00 14.34 2.62
C GLU A 28 -16.37 15.40 1.71
N LYS A 29 -15.07 15.26 1.42
CA LYS A 29 -14.30 16.18 0.57
C LYS A 29 -14.10 15.67 -0.86
N LEU A 30 -14.80 14.60 -1.24
CA LEU A 30 -14.68 14.03 -2.58
C LEU A 30 -14.87 15.07 -3.71
N PRO A 31 -15.85 16.00 -3.67
CA PRO A 31 -15.99 17.00 -4.73
C PRO A 31 -14.76 17.90 -4.90
N GLU A 32 -14.06 18.22 -3.81
CA GLU A 32 -12.82 19.02 -3.83
C GLU A 32 -11.69 18.25 -4.51
N VAL A 33 -11.54 16.96 -4.17
CA VAL A 33 -10.54 16.06 -4.77
C VAL A 33 -10.79 15.90 -6.27
N LEU A 34 -12.02 15.61 -6.67
CA LEU A 34 -12.39 15.43 -8.07
C LEU A 34 -12.14 16.70 -8.88
N SER A 35 -12.53 17.86 -8.34
CA SER A 35 -12.27 19.17 -8.96
C SER A 35 -10.78 19.42 -9.14
N ARG A 36 -9.97 19.16 -8.09
CA ARG A 36 -8.51 19.35 -8.12
C ARG A 36 -7.83 18.54 -9.23
N PHE A 37 -8.31 17.33 -9.50
CA PHE A 37 -7.75 16.45 -10.53
C PHE A 37 -8.50 16.51 -11.87
N GLY A 38 -9.54 17.33 -12.00
CA GLY A 38 -10.36 17.41 -13.22
C GLY A 38 -11.11 16.11 -13.54
N ILE A 39 -11.44 15.31 -12.51
CA ILE A 39 -12.11 14.02 -12.66
C ILE A 39 -13.62 14.22 -12.71
N GLN A 40 -14.28 13.58 -13.67
CA GLN A 40 -15.73 13.62 -13.79
C GLN A 40 -16.41 12.85 -12.64
N PRO A 41 -17.42 13.40 -11.95
CA PRO A 41 -18.06 12.76 -10.80
C PRO A 41 -18.63 11.35 -11.05
N ASP A 42 -19.14 11.09 -12.26
CA ASP A 42 -19.75 9.80 -12.62
C ASP A 42 -18.76 8.80 -13.24
N SER A 43 -17.47 9.16 -13.29
CA SER A 43 -16.42 8.33 -13.86
C SER A 43 -16.11 7.07 -13.03
N VAL A 44 -15.35 6.16 -13.63
CA VAL A 44 -14.86 4.97 -12.93
C VAL A 44 -13.84 5.38 -11.86
N GLU A 45 -13.00 6.35 -12.16
CA GLU A 45 -11.98 6.94 -11.30
C GLU A 45 -12.61 7.58 -10.06
N ALA A 46 -13.70 8.35 -10.22
CA ALA A 46 -14.41 8.94 -9.10
C ALA A 46 -14.99 7.88 -8.15
N ARG A 47 -15.52 6.77 -8.70
CA ARG A 47 -15.97 5.63 -7.89
C ARG A 47 -14.82 4.97 -7.12
N TRP A 48 -13.64 4.84 -7.72
CA TRP A 48 -12.47 4.31 -7.03
C TRP A 48 -12.02 5.23 -5.89
N ILE A 49 -11.92 6.54 -6.11
CA ILE A 49 -11.55 7.50 -5.06
C ILE A 49 -12.57 7.46 -3.90
N TRP A 50 -13.87 7.41 -4.21
CA TRP A 50 -14.91 7.27 -3.19
C TRP A 50 -14.75 5.97 -2.38
N LYS A 51 -14.55 4.85 -3.07
CA LYS A 51 -14.35 3.54 -2.44
C LYS A 51 -13.14 3.57 -1.50
N THR A 52 -12.00 4.08 -1.96
CA THR A 52 -10.78 4.21 -1.16
C THR A 52 -10.99 5.09 0.07
N GLY A 53 -11.67 6.24 -0.09
CA GLY A 53 -11.98 7.12 1.03
C GLY A 53 -12.85 6.42 2.08
N ARG A 54 -13.84 5.66 1.65
CA ARG A 54 -14.71 4.89 2.55
C ARG A 54 -13.95 3.78 3.26
N GLU A 55 -13.20 2.95 2.53
CA GLU A 55 -12.39 1.87 3.11
C GLU A 55 -11.35 2.41 4.09
N CYS A 56 -10.80 3.58 3.81
CA CYS A 56 -9.90 4.25 4.73
C CYS A 56 -10.60 4.64 6.05
N GLN A 57 -11.81 5.19 5.97
CA GLN A 57 -12.59 5.65 7.12
C GLN A 57 -13.29 4.53 7.90
N GLU A 58 -13.41 3.33 7.32
CA GLU A 58 -13.99 2.18 8.00
C GLU A 58 -13.20 1.85 9.29
N PRO A 59 -13.88 1.46 10.37
CA PRO A 59 -13.21 1.12 11.62
C PRO A 59 -12.25 -0.05 11.44
N ALA A 60 -11.22 -0.07 12.29
CA ALA A 60 -10.31 -1.19 12.40
C ALA A 60 -11.06 -2.48 12.78
N VAL A 61 -10.75 -3.59 12.12
CA VAL A 61 -11.33 -4.91 12.39
C VAL A 61 -10.49 -5.63 13.44
N GLY A 62 -11.14 -6.12 14.51
CA GLY A 62 -10.58 -7.18 15.37
C GLY A 62 -9.19 -6.92 15.96
N GLY A 63 -9.03 -5.86 16.76
CA GLY A 63 -7.78 -5.61 17.49
C GLY A 63 -6.62 -5.08 16.65
N GLU A 64 -6.82 -4.87 15.33
CA GLU A 64 -5.83 -4.23 14.48
C GLU A 64 -5.70 -2.73 14.77
N LYS A 65 -4.53 -2.19 14.47
CA LYS A 65 -4.35 -0.73 14.29
C LYS A 65 -4.54 -0.45 12.80
N LYS A 66 -5.45 0.46 12.46
CA LYS A 66 -5.69 0.88 11.08
C LYS A 66 -5.24 2.32 10.87
N PHE A 67 -4.56 2.57 9.77
CA PHE A 67 -4.12 3.89 9.35
C PHE A 67 -4.04 3.97 7.82
N CYS A 68 -4.50 5.09 7.26
CA CYS A 68 -4.41 5.33 5.83
C CYS A 68 -3.20 6.20 5.53
N ALA A 69 -2.10 5.55 5.14
CA ALA A 69 -0.92 6.27 4.69
C ALA A 69 -1.19 6.93 3.33
N THR A 70 -0.99 8.24 3.26
CA THR A 70 -1.12 9.05 2.02
C THR A 70 0.23 9.36 1.38
N SER A 71 1.32 9.13 2.12
CA SER A 71 2.71 9.34 1.70
C SER A 71 3.61 8.21 2.20
N LEU A 72 4.76 8.02 1.56
CA LEU A 72 5.76 7.05 1.99
C LEU A 72 6.20 7.32 3.43
N GLU A 73 6.40 8.59 3.75
CA GLU A 73 6.81 9.02 5.07
C GLU A 73 5.74 8.66 6.11
N SER A 74 4.45 8.88 5.82
CA SER A 74 3.37 8.51 6.75
C SER A 74 3.25 7.00 6.97
N MET A 75 3.57 6.20 5.95
CA MET A 75 3.64 4.74 6.05
C MET A 75 4.78 4.31 6.98
N VAL A 76 5.94 4.97 6.90
CA VAL A 76 7.09 4.73 7.80
C VAL A 76 6.75 5.11 9.24
N ASP A 77 6.11 6.26 9.46
CA ASP A 77 5.67 6.69 10.80
C ASP A 77 4.69 5.70 11.42
N PHE A 78 3.71 5.22 10.64
CA PHE A 78 2.76 4.21 11.10
C PHE A 78 3.44 2.88 11.44
N SER A 79 4.36 2.42 10.59
CA SER A 79 5.05 1.15 10.80
C SER A 79 5.94 1.18 12.04
N THR A 80 6.75 2.23 12.18
CA THR A 80 7.68 2.39 13.31
C THR A 80 6.96 2.60 14.63
N SER A 81 5.86 3.38 14.64
CA SER A 81 5.03 3.56 15.85
C SER A 81 4.26 2.30 16.22
N SER A 82 3.76 1.55 15.24
CA SER A 82 3.04 0.29 15.50
C SER A 82 3.94 -0.79 16.07
N LEU A 83 5.18 -0.90 15.57
CA LEU A 83 6.18 -1.87 16.02
C LEU A 83 7.00 -1.40 17.24
N GLY A 84 6.82 -0.15 17.68
CA GLY A 84 7.56 0.41 18.81
C GLY A 84 9.07 0.55 18.57
N THR A 85 9.53 0.62 17.33
CA THR A 85 10.95 0.69 16.97
C THR A 85 11.22 1.69 15.85
N ARG A 86 12.40 2.32 15.88
CA ARG A 86 12.93 3.12 14.78
C ARG A 86 14.03 2.40 14.00
N ASP A 87 14.47 1.25 14.48
CA ASP A 87 15.43 0.40 13.80
C ASP A 87 14.69 -0.49 12.80
N VAL A 88 14.48 0.04 11.60
CA VAL A 88 13.76 -0.63 10.53
C VAL A 88 14.65 -0.75 9.29
N ARG A 89 14.63 -1.93 8.66
CA ARG A 89 15.34 -2.19 7.42
C ARG A 89 14.33 -2.49 6.31
N ALA A 90 14.34 -1.64 5.28
CA ALA A 90 13.61 -1.93 4.06
C ALA A 90 14.27 -3.10 3.31
N VAL A 91 13.44 -4.07 2.89
CA VAL A 91 13.85 -5.19 2.03
C VAL A 91 12.95 -5.21 0.82
N SER A 92 13.51 -5.58 -0.34
CA SER A 92 12.76 -5.71 -1.58
C SER A 92 13.22 -6.97 -2.31
N THR A 93 12.26 -7.65 -2.94
CA THR A 93 12.55 -8.82 -3.76
C THR A 93 13.09 -8.38 -5.11
N THR A 94 14.26 -8.89 -5.48
CA THR A 94 14.80 -8.73 -6.84
C THR A 94 14.61 -10.03 -7.59
N VAL A 95 14.11 -9.95 -8.82
CA VAL A 95 13.98 -11.09 -9.73
C VAL A 95 14.92 -10.90 -10.90
N ALA A 96 15.64 -11.95 -11.29
CA ALA A 96 16.61 -11.89 -12.38
C ALA A 96 15.96 -11.54 -13.72
N LYS A 97 14.70 -11.97 -13.93
CA LYS A 97 13.90 -11.67 -15.11
C LYS A 97 12.44 -11.45 -14.72
N LYS A 98 11.88 -10.30 -15.08
CA LYS A 98 10.45 -9.97 -14.92
C LYS A 98 9.62 -10.55 -16.07
N GLY A 99 8.31 -10.67 -15.89
CA GLY A 99 7.40 -11.14 -16.95
C GLY A 99 7.62 -12.61 -17.34
N VAL A 100 8.21 -13.39 -16.43
CA VAL A 100 8.46 -14.81 -16.65
C VAL A 100 7.15 -15.60 -16.51
N PRO A 101 6.89 -16.59 -17.40
CA PRO A 101 5.75 -17.46 -17.23
C PRO A 101 5.72 -18.13 -15.85
N LYS A 102 4.52 -18.57 -15.46
CA LYS A 102 4.31 -19.39 -14.27
C LYS A 102 5.27 -20.58 -14.31
N GLN A 103 6.03 -20.80 -13.24
CA GLN A 103 7.05 -21.84 -13.19
C GLN A 103 7.16 -22.44 -11.79
N GLU A 104 7.73 -23.65 -11.69
CA GLU A 104 7.92 -24.32 -10.41
C GLU A 104 9.07 -23.69 -9.63
N TYR A 105 8.80 -23.43 -8.35
CA TYR A 105 9.78 -22.98 -7.37
C TYR A 105 9.82 -23.93 -6.18
N THR A 106 11.00 -24.08 -5.60
CA THR A 106 11.23 -24.76 -4.33
C THR A 106 11.68 -23.73 -3.31
N ILE A 107 10.93 -23.61 -2.21
CA ILE A 107 11.40 -22.84 -1.06
C ILE A 107 12.48 -23.67 -0.38
N VAL A 108 13.70 -23.14 -0.37
CA VAL A 108 14.82 -23.78 0.33
C VAL A 108 14.72 -23.47 1.83
N GLN A 109 14.73 -24.50 2.68
CA GLN A 109 14.60 -24.33 4.13
C GLN A 109 15.68 -23.40 4.70
N SER A 110 16.89 -23.42 4.12
CA SER A 110 17.99 -22.53 4.49
C SER A 110 17.72 -21.04 4.23
N GLY A 111 16.74 -20.71 3.40
CA GLY A 111 16.29 -19.35 3.11
C GLY A 111 15.08 -18.90 3.92
N ILE A 112 14.56 -19.75 4.82
CA ILE A 112 13.43 -19.41 5.70
C ILE A 112 13.97 -18.97 7.05
N TYR A 113 13.65 -17.75 7.45
CA TYR A 113 14.03 -17.19 8.75
C TYR A 113 12.77 -16.87 9.55
N LYS A 114 12.74 -17.31 10.82
CA LYS A 114 11.72 -16.84 11.76
C LYS A 114 12.05 -15.39 12.12
N LEU A 115 11.14 -14.47 11.82
CA LEU A 115 11.25 -13.09 12.28
C LEU A 115 11.07 -13.03 13.80
N ALA A 116 11.78 -12.11 14.46
CA ALA A 116 11.60 -11.85 15.87
C ALA A 116 10.34 -10.99 16.08
N GLY A 117 9.51 -11.36 17.06
CA GLY A 117 8.28 -10.66 17.41
C GLY A 117 7.01 -11.40 16.98
N ASP A 118 5.91 -11.08 17.66
CA ASP A 118 4.57 -11.63 17.41
C ASP A 118 3.63 -10.60 16.74
N GLU A 119 4.15 -9.40 16.45
CA GLU A 119 3.45 -8.29 15.82
C GLU A 119 3.95 -8.07 14.39
N LEU A 120 3.04 -7.69 13.48
CA LEU A 120 3.38 -7.36 12.11
C LEU A 120 2.60 -6.13 11.66
N VAL A 121 3.20 -5.38 10.73
CA VAL A 121 2.50 -4.35 9.96
C VAL A 121 2.47 -4.83 8.52
N ALA A 122 1.27 -5.04 7.99
CA ALA A 122 1.06 -5.40 6.59
C ALA A 122 0.53 -4.17 5.83
N CYS A 123 1.08 -3.92 4.65
CA CYS A 123 0.57 -2.94 3.71
C CYS A 123 0.08 -3.68 2.46
N HIS A 124 -1.16 -3.46 2.07
CA HIS A 124 -1.67 -3.95 0.79
C HIS A 124 -1.56 -2.85 -0.25
N VAL A 125 -0.95 -3.19 -1.39
CA VAL A 125 -1.03 -2.30 -2.55
C VAL A 125 -2.40 -2.52 -3.16
N GLU A 126 -3.27 -1.54 -2.99
CA GLU A 126 -4.55 -1.51 -3.65
C GLU A 126 -4.35 -1.31 -5.15
N THR A 127 -4.97 -2.18 -5.95
CA THR A 127 -4.99 -2.04 -7.40
C THR A 127 -6.02 -0.98 -7.76
N TYR A 128 -5.64 0.28 -7.68
CA TYR A 128 -6.37 1.34 -8.34
C TYR A 128 -6.09 1.22 -9.85
N ALA A 129 -7.15 1.31 -10.65
CA ALA A 129 -7.20 0.96 -12.07
C ALA A 129 -6.01 1.43 -12.91
#